data_AF-A0A011AFN5-F1
#
_entry.id   AF-A0A011AFN5-F1
#
_cell.length_a   1.000
_cell.length_b   1.000
_cell.length_c   1.000
_cell.angle_alpha   90.00
_cell.angle_beta   90.00
_cell.angle_gamma   90.00
#
_symmetry.space_group_name_H-M   'P 1'
#
loop_
_entity.id
_entity.type
_entity.pdbx_description
1 polymer ?
#
loop_
_entity_poly.entity_id
_entity_poly.type
_entity_poly.pdbx_seq_one_letter_code
_entity_poly.pdbx_strand_id
1 'polypeptide(L)'
;MPDTVSSPSNTASSPSKGSTTGGVSVRLPVGSEPPRSGRRWDGLLTRLLPESHRMPVTVTFLTSLLLAVGFLSLPLAGTDLSAQVARGHFFDEHGWVPIDFRWYGGVYPFGYSAFTGPANAVFGSRGVGAISVVVSAVAFAWLLAQVGARRPLTAGVLGAITGVFNLVSGRTTFAMGIALGMLALCVVAASAHRYRPPLDDSAHWMRALLQPRASWWEMVLAATLAALSTAASPVAGLFVGLCGTALLLSGVVAEGLVLGLGAGVAMVVPTFIFHDGGVQPFSEESMKVCVAACLAVVLLVPRRGYQAVRIAAVLSAVGAALTYYTHNPVGSNVVRLSMLFAAPVVVAISTFDRRLLVGVVALLCWWQPPLIGGDLAYAGAREATKLYYQPLMDQLERRGPVGRVEVVPLRDHWESTYVADVVPIARGWERQVDVDRNPLFYDDTLAPDTYLSWLYENAVSYVAVPRGDTRLDPAGREEAALIEANLSYLRKEWENTDWSLYRVVGGPSVVAYPAQLESSGATGVRFSSPVATDLTVRVRWSPWLVLRGPEGCIEPDGTWVKVRLTRAGSYFLTGSFDQPWRSRC
;
A
#
# COMPACT_ATOMS: atom_id res chain seq x y z
N MET A 1 82.54 -42.55 -55.62
CA MET A 1 83.14 -43.23 -54.45
C MET A 1 82.04 -43.45 -53.42
N PRO A 2 82.14 -44.49 -52.57
CA PRO A 2 81.05 -44.98 -51.70
C PRO A 2 80.96 -44.15 -50.40
N ASP A 3 80.05 -44.37 -49.42
CA ASP A 3 79.20 -45.51 -49.03
C ASP A 3 77.78 -45.02 -48.61
N THR A 4 76.66 -45.74 -48.83
CA THR A 4 76.00 -46.76 -47.95
C THR A 4 75.83 -46.33 -46.47
N VAL A 5 74.73 -46.56 -45.72
CA VAL A 5 73.39 -47.19 -45.91
C VAL A 5 72.50 -46.74 -44.69
N SER A 6 71.16 -46.66 -44.62
CA SER A 6 70.00 -46.97 -45.51
C SER A 6 68.72 -46.15 -45.10
N SER A 7 67.56 -46.79 -44.87
CA SER A 7 66.28 -46.29 -44.29
C SER A 7 65.57 -47.49 -43.58
N PRO A 8 64.50 -47.38 -42.75
CA PRO A 8 63.15 -46.96 -43.19
C PRO A 8 62.21 -46.31 -42.11
N SER A 9 60.93 -46.26 -42.46
CA SER A 9 59.73 -45.65 -41.85
C SER A 9 59.31 -45.96 -40.39
N ASN A 10 58.65 -44.96 -39.77
CA ASN A 10 57.49 -45.01 -38.84
C ASN A 10 57.09 -46.33 -38.15
N THR A 11 57.13 -46.38 -36.82
CA THR A 11 55.97 -46.54 -35.88
C THR A 11 56.46 -46.56 -34.41
N ALA A 12 55.62 -46.91 -33.41
CA ALA A 12 55.82 -46.55 -31.99
C ALA A 12 56.10 -47.72 -31.01
N SER A 13 56.56 -47.38 -29.79
CA SER A 13 56.19 -47.94 -28.44
C SER A 13 57.25 -48.67 -27.54
N SER A 14 57.29 -48.25 -26.25
CA SER A 14 57.36 -49.06 -24.99
C SER A 14 58.62 -49.94 -24.63
N PRO A 15 58.71 -50.65 -23.45
CA PRO A 15 58.67 -50.12 -22.06
C PRO A 15 59.58 -50.83 -20.97
N SER A 16 59.69 -50.24 -19.74
CA SER A 16 60.08 -50.86 -18.42
C SER A 16 61.56 -51.31 -18.21
N LYS A 17 62.17 -51.64 -17.04
CA LYS A 17 61.88 -51.99 -15.59
C LYS A 17 63.03 -51.45 -14.67
N GLY A 18 63.20 -51.61 -13.34
CA GLY A 18 62.43 -52.16 -12.18
C GLY A 18 63.34 -52.54 -10.95
N SER A 19 62.77 -52.73 -9.73
CA SER A 19 63.41 -53.13 -8.42
C SER A 19 64.30 -52.08 -7.69
N THR A 20 64.50 -52.03 -6.34
CA THR A 20 64.10 -52.89 -5.19
C THR A 20 63.75 -52.06 -3.91
N THR A 21 63.64 -52.65 -2.70
CA THR A 21 62.79 -52.16 -1.57
C THR A 21 63.45 -51.96 -0.18
N GLY A 22 62.94 -51.00 0.63
CA GLY A 22 62.88 -51.07 2.12
C GLY A 22 63.21 -49.79 2.92
N GLY A 23 62.38 -49.39 3.91
CA GLY A 23 62.74 -48.33 4.90
C GLY A 23 61.62 -47.45 5.49
N VAL A 24 61.15 -47.77 6.69
CA VAL A 24 60.07 -47.19 7.53
C VAL A 24 60.18 -45.69 7.97
N SER A 25 59.15 -44.86 7.70
CA SER A 25 58.65 -43.67 8.48
C SER A 25 59.44 -42.31 8.44
N VAL A 26 58.99 -41.14 9.00
CA VAL A 26 57.78 -40.75 9.79
C VAL A 26 57.11 -39.37 9.44
N ARG A 27 57.01 -38.35 10.34
CA ARG A 27 56.17 -37.11 10.24
C ARG A 27 56.87 -35.76 10.61
N LEU A 28 56.49 -34.71 9.87
CA LEU A 28 56.07 -33.31 10.19
C LEU A 28 55.92 -32.89 11.69
N PRO A 29 55.94 -31.57 12.07
CA PRO A 29 55.51 -30.32 11.35
C PRO A 29 56.58 -29.20 11.31
N VAL A 30 56.41 -27.98 10.75
CA VAL A 30 55.48 -26.82 10.94
C VAL A 30 55.39 -26.06 9.59
N GLY A 31 54.35 -25.34 9.17
CA GLY A 31 53.11 -24.92 9.82
C GLY A 31 52.82 -23.43 9.55
N SER A 32 52.49 -23.08 8.30
CA SER A 32 51.95 -21.76 7.94
C SER A 32 50.43 -21.79 7.97
N GLU A 33 49.81 -21.00 8.85
CA GLU A 33 48.36 -21.01 9.02
C GLU A 33 47.65 -20.38 7.80
N PRO A 34 46.53 -20.96 7.33
CA PRO A 34 45.61 -20.22 6.48
C PRO A 34 44.95 -19.12 7.33
N PRO A 35 44.91 -17.84 6.89
CA PRO A 35 44.47 -16.73 7.73
C PRO A 35 42.99 -16.84 8.13
N ARG A 36 42.76 -17.38 9.32
CA ARG A 36 41.54 -17.29 10.13
C ARG A 36 41.74 -16.10 11.07
N SER A 37 41.05 -14.97 10.87
CA SER A 37 39.88 -14.71 11.71
C SER A 37 38.81 -13.79 11.11
N GLY A 38 39.04 -13.13 9.96
CA GLY A 38 38.06 -12.18 9.38
C GLY A 38 37.00 -12.76 8.42
N ARG A 39 37.34 -13.81 7.67
CA ARG A 39 36.76 -14.08 6.33
C ARG A 39 35.35 -14.67 6.25
N ARG A 40 34.64 -14.86 7.37
CA ARG A 40 33.26 -15.41 7.32
C ARG A 40 32.26 -14.40 6.74
N TRP A 41 32.47 -13.11 6.98
CA TRP A 41 31.65 -12.04 6.43
C TRP A 41 32.03 -11.72 4.97
N ASP A 42 33.32 -11.65 4.62
CA ASP A 42 33.77 -11.40 3.23
C ASP A 42 33.18 -12.41 2.24
N GLY A 43 33.19 -13.69 2.63
CA GLY A 43 32.63 -14.79 1.83
C GLY A 43 31.10 -14.78 1.76
N LEU A 44 30.41 -14.16 2.72
CA LEU A 44 28.95 -13.98 2.68
C LEU A 44 28.57 -12.74 1.85
N LEU A 45 29.24 -11.61 2.07
CA LEU A 45 29.06 -10.37 1.33
C LEU A 45 29.34 -10.57 -0.16
N THR A 46 30.39 -11.30 -0.53
CA THR A 46 30.70 -11.59 -1.94
C THR A 46 29.71 -12.56 -2.60
N ARG A 47 28.96 -13.35 -1.82
CA ARG A 47 27.86 -14.20 -2.32
C ARG A 47 26.54 -13.43 -2.47
N LEU A 48 26.25 -12.48 -1.58
CA LEU A 48 25.02 -11.68 -1.60
C LEU A 48 25.13 -10.46 -2.51
N LEU A 49 26.32 -9.87 -2.63
CA LEU A 49 26.66 -8.74 -3.48
C LEU A 49 27.92 -9.05 -4.32
N PRO A 50 27.76 -9.81 -5.42
CA PRO A 50 28.80 -9.97 -6.44
C PRO A 50 29.29 -8.62 -6.96
N GLU A 51 30.51 -8.56 -7.49
CA GLU A 51 31.14 -7.26 -7.85
C GLU A 51 30.34 -6.47 -8.89
N SER A 52 29.66 -7.17 -9.82
CA SER A 52 28.72 -6.60 -10.79
C SER A 52 27.47 -5.94 -10.17
N HIS A 53 27.09 -6.33 -8.95
CA HIS A 53 25.94 -5.79 -8.22
C HIS A 53 26.33 -4.61 -7.33
N ARG A 54 27.58 -4.54 -6.85
CA ARG A 54 28.05 -3.50 -5.91
C ARG A 54 27.80 -2.09 -6.43
N MET A 55 28.20 -1.77 -7.68
CA MET A 55 28.00 -0.42 -8.22
C MET A 55 26.51 -0.04 -8.42
N PRO A 56 25.65 -0.85 -9.06
CA PRO A 56 24.21 -0.59 -9.12
C PRO A 56 23.56 -0.41 -7.74
N VAL A 57 23.87 -1.29 -6.78
CA VAL A 57 23.25 -1.27 -5.44
C VAL A 57 23.73 -0.08 -4.61
N THR A 58 25.05 0.17 -4.53
CA THR A 58 25.60 1.28 -3.74
C THR A 58 25.15 2.64 -4.27
N VAL A 59 25.16 2.85 -5.60
CA VAL A 59 24.68 4.11 -6.17
C VAL A 59 23.17 4.28 -5.93
N THR A 60 22.36 3.22 -6.10
CA THR A 60 20.92 3.31 -5.81
C THR A 60 20.64 3.53 -4.33
N PHE A 61 21.38 2.90 -3.42
CA PHE A 61 21.30 3.14 -1.98
C PHE A 61 21.58 4.61 -1.65
N LEU A 62 22.72 5.15 -2.09
CA LEU A 62 23.07 6.54 -1.83
C LEU A 62 22.06 7.52 -2.44
N THR A 63 21.58 7.27 -3.67
CA THR A 63 20.54 8.09 -4.30
C THR A 63 19.22 8.03 -3.54
N SER A 64 18.72 6.83 -3.21
CA SER A 64 17.45 6.66 -2.49
C SER A 64 17.53 7.23 -1.07
N LEU A 65 18.66 7.11 -0.39
CA LEU A 65 18.90 7.70 0.92
C LEU A 65 18.90 9.24 0.85
N LEU A 66 19.62 9.84 -0.09
CA LEU A 66 19.65 11.30 -0.27
C LEU A 66 18.26 11.85 -0.65
N LEU A 67 17.54 11.18 -1.55
CA LEU A 67 16.18 11.58 -1.92
C LEU A 67 15.18 11.36 -0.78
N ALA A 68 15.34 10.32 0.04
CA ALA A 68 14.51 10.08 1.22
C ALA A 68 14.77 11.10 2.33
N VAL A 69 16.02 11.48 2.59
CA VAL A 69 16.37 12.58 3.50
C VAL A 69 15.81 13.90 2.98
N GLY A 70 15.97 14.19 1.68
CA GLY A 70 15.35 15.36 1.04
C GLY A 70 13.83 15.37 1.20
N PHE A 71 13.16 14.24 0.98
CA PHE A 71 11.73 14.08 1.25
C PHE A 71 11.36 14.34 2.71
N LEU A 72 12.15 13.88 3.69
CA LEU A 72 11.90 14.16 5.11
C LEU A 72 12.07 15.65 5.45
N SER A 73 12.96 16.36 4.75
CA SER A 73 13.16 17.81 4.89
C SER A 73 12.11 18.69 4.18
N LEU A 74 11.24 18.13 3.33
CA LEU A 74 10.15 18.89 2.73
C LEU A 74 9.10 19.33 3.78
N PRO A 75 8.34 20.40 3.51
CA PRO A 75 7.04 20.63 4.15
C PRO A 75 6.08 19.43 3.98
N LEU A 76 4.98 19.41 4.72
CA LEU A 76 3.92 18.40 4.54
C LEU A 76 3.26 18.58 3.16
N ALA A 77 3.08 17.48 2.44
CA ALA A 77 2.57 17.43 1.06
C ALA A 77 1.92 16.07 0.78
N GLY A 78 1.04 16.04 -0.22
CA GLY A 78 0.47 14.82 -0.79
C GLY A 78 -0.86 14.38 -0.17
N THR A 79 -1.84 14.13 -1.04
CA THR A 79 -3.22 13.78 -0.68
C THR A 79 -3.36 12.56 0.21
N ASP A 80 -2.51 11.53 0.06
CA ASP A 80 -2.64 10.29 0.82
C ASP A 80 -2.01 10.40 2.24
N LEU A 81 -1.23 11.45 2.54
CA LEU A 81 -0.39 11.54 3.74
C LEU A 81 -1.19 11.72 5.04
N SER A 82 -2.23 12.57 4.99
CA SER A 82 -3.13 12.84 6.11
C SER A 82 -3.73 11.54 6.66
N ALA A 83 -4.27 10.67 5.80
CA ALA A 83 -4.76 9.35 6.21
C ALA A 83 -3.68 8.45 6.84
N GLN A 84 -2.43 8.47 6.34
CA GLN A 84 -1.37 7.67 6.96
C GLN A 84 -1.08 8.14 8.38
N VAL A 85 -1.11 9.46 8.62
CA VAL A 85 -0.96 10.08 9.95
C VAL A 85 -2.17 9.77 10.83
N ALA A 86 -3.40 9.96 10.35
CA ALA A 86 -4.62 9.67 11.08
C ALA A 86 -4.78 8.20 11.50
N ARG A 87 -4.32 7.25 10.68
CA ARG A 87 -4.24 5.80 11.00
C ARG A 87 -3.07 5.47 11.94
N GLY A 88 -2.05 6.32 12.01
CA GLY A 88 -0.99 6.27 13.02
C GLY A 88 -1.49 6.73 14.40
N HIS A 89 -2.08 7.94 14.48
CA HIS A 89 -2.67 8.50 15.70
C HIS A 89 -3.66 7.54 16.35
N PHE A 90 -4.61 6.99 15.56
CA PHE A 90 -5.62 6.05 16.06
C PHE A 90 -5.00 4.81 16.72
N PHE A 91 -3.91 4.28 16.14
CA PHE A 91 -3.24 3.14 16.74
C PHE A 91 -2.44 3.51 17.98
N ASP A 92 -1.80 4.69 18.00
CA ASP A 92 -1.06 5.18 19.17
C ASP A 92 -1.99 5.43 20.37
N GLU A 93 -3.15 6.05 20.13
CA GLU A 93 -4.12 6.39 21.18
C GLU A 93 -5.03 5.23 21.60
N HIS A 94 -5.33 4.27 20.72
CA HIS A 94 -6.35 3.23 20.96
C HIS A 94 -5.90 1.79 20.69
N GLY A 95 -4.81 1.57 19.95
CA GLY A 95 -4.28 0.24 19.66
C GLY A 95 -5.20 -0.63 18.78
N TRP A 96 -5.39 -1.88 19.19
CA TRP A 96 -6.08 -2.91 18.41
C TRP A 96 -7.62 -2.87 18.51
N VAL A 97 -8.23 -1.69 18.30
CA VAL A 97 -9.70 -1.53 18.26
C VAL A 97 -10.22 -1.85 16.85
N PRO A 98 -11.24 -2.73 16.69
CA PRO A 98 -11.67 -3.21 15.37
C PRO A 98 -12.41 -2.17 14.52
N ILE A 99 -12.91 -1.08 15.11
CA ILE A 99 -13.73 -0.05 14.44
C ILE A 99 -13.20 1.34 14.81
N ASP A 100 -12.84 2.13 13.80
CA ASP A 100 -12.60 3.57 13.92
C ASP A 100 -13.93 4.30 13.67
N PHE A 101 -14.46 4.96 14.70
CA PHE A 101 -15.73 5.67 14.66
C PHE A 101 -15.59 7.12 14.16
N ARG A 102 -14.36 7.61 13.92
CA ARG A 102 -14.11 9.03 13.57
C ARG A 102 -14.66 9.41 12.21
N TRP A 103 -14.78 8.48 11.26
CA TRP A 103 -15.26 8.73 9.89
C TRP A 103 -16.45 7.83 9.55
N TYR A 104 -17.38 8.29 8.70
CA TYR A 104 -18.46 7.50 8.09
C TYR A 104 -19.36 6.72 9.07
N GLY A 105 -19.38 7.10 10.34
CA GLY A 105 -20.04 6.37 11.41
C GLY A 105 -19.49 4.96 11.69
N GLY A 106 -18.27 4.65 11.27
CA GLY A 106 -17.58 3.37 11.51
C GLY A 106 -16.88 2.80 10.28
N VAL A 107 -15.55 2.59 10.36
CA VAL A 107 -14.72 1.85 9.39
C VAL A 107 -13.75 0.90 10.09
N TYR A 108 -13.22 -0.10 9.38
CA TYR A 108 -12.25 -1.08 9.86
C TYR A 108 -10.81 -0.61 9.55
N PRO A 109 -10.03 -0.11 10.52
CA PRO A 109 -8.65 0.33 10.27
C PRO A 109 -7.77 -0.77 9.65
N PHE A 110 -8.06 -2.04 9.96
CA PHE A 110 -7.35 -3.21 9.47
C PHE A 110 -7.79 -3.72 8.09
N GLY A 111 -8.92 -3.24 7.53
CA GLY A 111 -9.31 -3.52 6.14
C GLY A 111 -8.36 -2.86 5.13
N TYR A 112 -7.86 -1.67 5.48
CA TYR A 112 -6.90 -0.90 4.68
C TYR A 112 -5.46 -1.41 4.82
N SER A 113 -5.00 -1.64 6.06
CA SER A 113 -3.67 -2.20 6.35
C SER A 113 -3.67 -2.86 7.74
N ALA A 114 -3.19 -4.10 7.85
CA ALA A 114 -3.21 -4.85 9.10
C ALA A 114 -2.16 -4.37 10.13
N PHE A 115 -1.02 -3.82 9.68
CA PHE A 115 0.08 -3.44 10.60
C PHE A 115 0.83 -2.14 10.28
N THR A 116 0.45 -1.39 9.24
CA THR A 116 1.13 -0.12 8.94
C THR A 116 0.67 1.03 9.84
N GLY A 117 -0.55 1.01 10.39
CA GLY A 117 -0.94 1.91 11.49
C GLY A 117 0.05 1.85 12.67
N PRO A 118 0.31 0.66 13.25
CA PRO A 118 1.40 0.43 14.21
C PRO A 118 2.78 0.95 13.77
N ALA A 119 3.17 0.73 12.51
CA ALA A 119 4.45 1.24 12.01
C ALA A 119 4.48 2.78 11.92
N ASN A 120 3.37 3.41 11.52
CA ASN A 120 3.24 4.86 11.43
C ASN A 120 3.25 5.52 12.81
N ALA A 121 2.71 4.86 13.84
CA ALA A 121 2.84 5.31 15.24
C ALA A 121 4.31 5.30 15.70
N VAL A 122 5.00 4.16 15.54
CA VAL A 122 6.38 4.00 16.05
C VAL A 122 7.43 4.83 15.30
N PHE A 123 7.31 4.97 13.97
CA PHE A 123 8.34 5.61 13.13
C PHE A 123 7.92 6.93 12.50
N GLY A 124 6.66 7.35 12.68
CA GLY A 124 6.03 8.40 11.89
C GLY A 124 5.77 7.96 10.45
N SER A 125 4.63 8.31 9.86
CA SER A 125 4.24 7.89 8.51
C SER A 125 5.31 8.20 7.45
N ARG A 126 5.91 9.41 7.53
CA ARG A 126 7.02 9.83 6.65
C ARG A 126 8.28 8.98 6.83
N GLY A 127 8.58 8.53 8.06
CA GLY A 127 9.70 7.64 8.37
C GLY A 127 9.50 6.24 7.80
N VAL A 128 8.31 5.66 7.97
CA VAL A 128 7.92 4.39 7.31
C VAL A 128 8.09 4.48 5.80
N GLY A 129 7.61 5.56 5.19
CA GLY A 129 7.77 5.82 3.76
C GLY A 129 9.23 5.89 3.31
N ALA A 130 10.05 6.70 3.99
CA ALA A 130 11.47 6.89 3.70
C ALA A 130 12.26 5.57 3.76
N ILE A 131 12.09 4.79 4.84
CA ILE A 131 12.73 3.47 5.00
C ILE A 131 12.29 2.53 3.86
N SER A 132 10.99 2.51 3.56
CA SER A 132 10.42 1.61 2.54
C SER A 132 10.92 1.92 1.12
N VAL A 133 11.15 3.19 0.77
CA VAL A 133 11.74 3.55 -0.52
C VAL A 133 13.21 3.16 -0.60
N VAL A 134 14.01 3.36 0.45
CA VAL A 134 15.41 2.91 0.46
C VAL A 134 15.50 1.38 0.29
N VAL A 135 14.67 0.63 1.02
CA VAL A 135 14.62 -0.84 0.92
C VAL A 135 14.14 -1.30 -0.45
N SER A 136 13.03 -0.76 -0.97
CA SER A 136 12.49 -1.16 -2.27
C SER A 136 13.42 -0.80 -3.44
N ALA A 137 14.05 0.38 -3.43
CA ALA A 137 14.97 0.80 -4.49
C ALA A 137 16.25 -0.04 -4.49
N VAL A 138 16.82 -0.35 -3.31
CA VAL A 138 17.97 -1.26 -3.18
C VAL A 138 17.62 -2.67 -3.65
N ALA A 139 16.47 -3.21 -3.22
CA ALA A 139 15.99 -4.52 -3.64
C ALA A 139 15.76 -4.57 -5.16
N PHE A 140 15.17 -3.53 -5.75
CA PHE A 140 14.96 -3.43 -7.20
C PHE A 140 16.28 -3.34 -7.98
N ALA A 141 17.24 -2.52 -7.54
CA ALA A 141 18.56 -2.45 -8.19
C ALA A 141 19.35 -3.77 -8.10
N TRP A 142 19.25 -4.48 -6.97
CA TRP A 142 19.80 -5.82 -6.79
C TRP A 142 19.11 -6.81 -7.73
N LEU A 143 17.77 -6.82 -7.79
CA LEU A 143 16.98 -7.70 -8.65
C LEU A 143 17.32 -7.50 -10.13
N LEU A 144 17.47 -6.25 -10.59
CA LEU A 144 17.87 -5.92 -11.96
C LEU A 144 19.28 -6.43 -12.29
N ALA A 145 20.23 -6.34 -11.35
CA ALA A 145 21.56 -6.90 -11.53
C ALA A 145 21.53 -8.45 -11.56
N GLN A 146 20.73 -9.07 -10.69
CA GLN A 146 20.57 -10.51 -10.57
C GLN A 146 19.94 -11.14 -11.84
N VAL A 147 18.98 -10.48 -12.48
CA VAL A 147 18.40 -10.94 -13.76
C VAL A 147 19.25 -10.57 -14.99
N GLY A 148 20.42 -9.96 -14.81
CA GLY A 148 21.32 -9.60 -15.91
C GLY A 148 20.79 -8.48 -16.82
N ALA A 149 20.06 -7.51 -16.25
CA ALA A 149 19.58 -6.35 -17.01
C ALA A 149 20.74 -5.54 -17.62
N ARG A 150 20.48 -4.82 -18.71
CA ARG A 150 21.50 -4.06 -19.47
C ARG A 150 21.93 -2.76 -18.79
N ARG A 151 21.05 -2.13 -18.00
CA ARG A 151 21.30 -0.82 -17.35
C ARG A 151 20.83 -0.79 -15.87
N PRO A 152 21.24 -1.73 -15.01
CA PRO A 152 20.68 -1.88 -13.66
C PRO A 152 20.93 -0.65 -12.78
N LEU A 153 22.08 0.01 -12.89
CA LEU A 153 22.40 1.24 -12.16
C LEU A 153 21.46 2.39 -12.52
N THR A 154 21.32 2.71 -13.81
CA THR A 154 20.46 3.81 -14.29
C THR A 154 18.99 3.58 -13.93
N ALA A 155 18.53 2.33 -14.03
CA ALA A 155 17.17 1.96 -13.66
C ALA A 155 16.93 1.91 -12.15
N GLY A 156 17.92 1.52 -11.34
CA GLY A 156 17.85 1.60 -9.88
C GLY A 156 17.72 3.06 -9.40
N VAL A 157 18.54 3.96 -9.95
CA VAL A 157 18.41 5.43 -9.75
C VAL A 157 17.03 5.94 -10.16
N LEU A 158 16.50 5.53 -11.31
CA LEU A 158 15.15 5.88 -11.76
C LEU A 158 14.06 5.34 -10.81
N GLY A 159 14.21 4.11 -10.29
CA GLY A 159 13.31 3.51 -9.31
C GLY A 159 13.36 4.19 -7.93
N ALA A 160 14.51 4.73 -7.53
CA ALA A 160 14.61 5.58 -6.34
C ALA A 160 13.85 6.90 -6.52
N ILE A 161 13.92 7.51 -7.71
CA ILE A 161 13.21 8.74 -8.04
C ILE A 161 11.69 8.50 -8.07
N THR A 162 11.20 7.48 -8.79
CA THR A 162 9.76 7.17 -8.81
C THR A 162 9.24 6.72 -7.43
N GLY A 163 10.07 6.01 -6.65
CA GLY A 163 9.79 5.68 -5.25
C GLY A 163 9.57 6.91 -4.37
N VAL A 164 10.44 7.92 -4.45
CA VAL A 164 10.26 9.17 -3.68
C VAL A 164 9.11 10.02 -4.21
N PHE A 165 8.84 10.03 -5.52
CA PHE A 165 7.61 10.64 -6.05
C PHE A 165 6.34 10.02 -5.44
N ASN A 166 6.31 8.70 -5.23
CA ASN A 166 5.20 8.06 -4.51
C ASN A 166 5.10 8.53 -3.03
N LEU A 167 6.21 8.91 -2.38
CA LEU A 167 6.17 9.51 -1.03
C LEU A 167 5.69 10.96 -1.03
N VAL A 168 5.99 11.74 -2.08
CA VAL A 168 5.49 13.11 -2.23
C VAL A 168 3.96 13.16 -2.29
N SER A 169 3.31 12.15 -2.88
CA SER A 169 1.85 11.96 -2.81
C SER A 169 1.36 11.27 -1.52
N GLY A 170 2.23 11.06 -0.51
CA GLY A 170 1.84 10.54 0.81
C GLY A 170 1.67 9.02 0.94
N ARG A 171 2.04 8.22 -0.06
CA ARG A 171 1.63 6.79 -0.19
C ARG A 171 2.51 5.81 0.58
N THR A 172 2.58 5.95 1.90
CA THR A 172 3.57 5.24 2.75
C THR A 172 3.23 3.77 2.99
N THR A 173 1.95 3.42 3.22
CA THR A 173 1.43 2.03 3.22
C THR A 173 1.81 1.27 1.96
N PHE A 174 1.51 1.85 0.81
CA PHE A 174 1.83 1.25 -0.48
C PHE A 174 3.35 1.09 -0.68
N ALA A 175 4.15 2.09 -0.27
CA ALA A 175 5.62 1.95 -0.29
C ALA A 175 6.11 0.79 0.58
N MET A 176 5.54 0.61 1.78
CA MET A 176 5.89 -0.47 2.71
C MET A 176 5.54 -1.85 2.12
N GLY A 177 4.36 -1.99 1.53
CA GLY A 177 3.97 -3.19 0.81
C GLY A 177 4.91 -3.49 -0.37
N ILE A 178 5.25 -2.48 -1.19
CA ILE A 178 6.19 -2.63 -2.30
C ILE A 178 7.60 -3.03 -1.83
N ALA A 179 8.07 -2.54 -0.68
CA ALA A 179 9.35 -2.96 -0.11
C ALA A 179 9.37 -4.46 0.23
N LEU A 180 8.33 -4.94 0.93
CA LEU A 180 8.17 -6.35 1.28
C LEU A 180 8.00 -7.24 0.04
N GLY A 181 7.20 -6.79 -0.93
CA GLY A 181 7.00 -7.48 -2.21
C GLY A 181 8.27 -7.57 -3.06
N MET A 182 9.07 -6.51 -3.10
CA MET A 182 10.36 -6.52 -3.82
C MET A 182 11.37 -7.46 -3.14
N LEU A 183 11.39 -7.52 -1.81
CA LEU A 183 12.19 -8.51 -1.07
C LEU A 183 11.75 -9.95 -1.38
N ALA A 184 10.45 -10.23 -1.50
CA ALA A 184 9.94 -11.54 -1.91
C ALA A 184 10.44 -11.94 -3.31
N LEU A 185 10.43 -11.01 -4.26
CA LEU A 185 11.00 -11.21 -5.61
C LEU A 185 12.52 -11.43 -5.57
N CYS A 186 13.25 -10.74 -4.68
CA CYS A 186 14.68 -10.96 -4.50
C CYS A 186 15.00 -12.38 -3.99
N VAL A 187 14.24 -12.92 -3.04
CA VAL A 187 14.43 -14.29 -2.53
C VAL A 187 14.23 -15.34 -3.64
N VAL A 188 13.20 -15.15 -4.46
CA VAL A 188 12.95 -15.96 -5.66
C VAL A 188 14.10 -15.85 -6.68
N ALA A 189 14.56 -14.64 -6.99
CA ALA A 189 15.64 -14.42 -7.96
C ALA A 189 17.03 -14.88 -7.46
N ALA A 190 17.29 -14.82 -6.15
CA ALA A 190 18.49 -15.39 -5.53
C ALA A 190 18.59 -16.90 -5.74
N SER A 191 17.45 -17.57 -5.89
CA SER A 191 17.36 -19.03 -6.01
C SER A 191 17.58 -19.50 -7.45
N ALA A 192 17.09 -18.75 -8.44
CA ALA A 192 17.18 -19.10 -9.86
C ALA A 192 18.62 -19.37 -10.35
N HIS A 193 19.62 -18.62 -9.89
CA HIS A 193 21.04 -18.81 -10.26
C HIS A 193 21.68 -20.08 -9.68
N ARG A 194 21.08 -20.70 -8.66
CA ARG A 194 21.61 -21.92 -8.02
C ARG A 194 21.06 -23.21 -8.63
N TYR A 195 19.99 -23.10 -9.43
CA TYR A 195 19.36 -24.26 -10.07
C TYR A 195 20.21 -24.80 -11.22
N ARG A 196 20.51 -26.09 -11.17
CA ARG A 196 20.99 -26.87 -12.32
C ARG A 196 19.84 -27.78 -12.75
N PRO A 197 19.37 -27.73 -14.01
CA PRO A 197 18.36 -28.68 -14.48
C PRO A 197 18.93 -30.11 -14.42
N PRO A 198 18.10 -31.13 -14.13
CA PRO A 198 18.48 -32.52 -14.34
C PRO A 198 18.91 -32.74 -15.80
N LEU A 199 20.05 -33.40 -15.98
CA LEU A 199 20.44 -33.95 -17.28
C LEU A 199 19.75 -35.31 -17.42
N ASP A 200 19.12 -35.54 -18.57
CA ASP A 200 18.41 -36.76 -18.97
C ASP A 200 17.34 -37.30 -18.00
N ASP A 201 16.13 -36.72 -18.03
CA ASP A 201 14.92 -37.45 -17.65
C ASP A 201 13.64 -36.94 -18.34
N SER A 202 13.38 -37.41 -19.56
CA SER A 202 12.19 -37.03 -20.34
C SER A 202 10.87 -37.57 -19.77
N ALA A 203 10.92 -38.61 -18.92
CA ALA A 203 9.75 -39.19 -18.27
C ALA A 203 9.19 -38.29 -17.14
N HIS A 204 9.97 -37.34 -16.64
CA HIS A 204 9.66 -36.57 -15.43
C HIS A 204 9.49 -35.06 -15.63
N TRP A 205 9.18 -34.60 -16.85
CA TRP A 205 9.02 -33.17 -17.17
C TRP A 205 8.05 -32.42 -16.25
N MET A 206 6.94 -33.05 -15.83
CA MET A 206 5.99 -32.47 -14.86
C MET A 206 6.64 -32.24 -13.48
N ARG A 207 7.48 -33.18 -13.02
CA ARG A 207 8.21 -33.04 -11.77
C ARG A 207 9.26 -31.93 -11.90
N ALA A 208 10.01 -31.88 -13.00
CA ALA A 208 11.00 -30.83 -13.25
C ALA A 208 10.37 -29.42 -13.35
N LEU A 209 9.14 -29.30 -13.87
CA LEU A 209 8.38 -28.05 -13.94
C LEU A 209 7.88 -27.58 -12.56
N LEU A 210 7.49 -28.52 -11.69
CA LEU A 210 7.02 -28.26 -10.33
C LEU A 210 8.13 -28.23 -9.27
N GLN A 211 9.36 -28.64 -9.62
CA GLN A 211 10.47 -28.71 -8.68
C GLN A 211 10.98 -27.30 -8.35
N PRO A 212 10.96 -26.88 -7.08
CA PRO A 212 11.40 -25.55 -6.71
C PRO A 212 12.91 -25.38 -6.95
N ARG A 213 13.28 -24.22 -7.50
CA ARG A 213 14.66 -23.74 -7.65
C ARG A 213 15.20 -23.21 -6.32
N ALA A 214 14.28 -22.69 -5.50
CA ALA A 214 14.49 -22.29 -4.13
C ALA A 214 14.49 -23.48 -3.16
N SER A 215 15.24 -23.38 -2.07
CA SER A 215 15.09 -24.30 -0.94
C SER A 215 13.81 -24.01 -0.15
N TRP A 216 13.36 -24.95 0.67
CA TRP A 216 12.07 -24.85 1.37
C TRP A 216 11.93 -23.59 2.24
N TRP A 217 13.00 -23.17 2.92
CA TRP A 217 12.97 -21.98 3.78
C TRP A 217 12.94 -20.68 2.97
N GLU A 218 13.50 -20.68 1.75
CA GLU A 218 13.41 -19.55 0.81
C GLU A 218 11.99 -19.43 0.25
N MET A 219 11.32 -20.55 -0.01
CA MET A 219 9.89 -20.55 -0.38
C MET A 219 8.99 -20.07 0.76
N VAL A 220 9.23 -20.51 2.00
CA VAL A 220 8.52 -20.01 3.18
C VAL A 220 8.74 -18.50 3.34
N LEU A 221 9.99 -18.04 3.26
CA LEU A 221 10.33 -16.61 3.36
C LEU A 221 9.67 -15.78 2.24
N ALA A 222 9.67 -16.26 0.99
CA ALA A 222 9.01 -15.59 -0.12
C ALA A 222 7.47 -15.52 0.06
N ALA A 223 6.83 -16.61 0.52
CA ALA A 223 5.42 -16.61 0.87
C ALA A 223 5.11 -15.63 2.02
N THR A 224 5.90 -15.64 3.09
CA THR A 224 5.75 -14.72 4.23
C THR A 224 5.92 -13.26 3.80
N LEU A 225 6.90 -12.94 2.95
CA LEU A 225 7.09 -11.57 2.45
C LEU A 225 5.97 -11.13 1.48
N ALA A 226 5.41 -12.04 0.68
CA ALA A 226 4.23 -11.78 -0.14
C ALA A 226 2.95 -11.56 0.70
N ALA A 227 2.79 -12.34 1.77
CA ALA A 227 1.71 -12.17 2.73
C ALA A 227 1.83 -10.84 3.48
N LEU A 228 3.02 -10.50 3.99
CA LEU A 228 3.30 -9.23 4.66
C LEU A 228 3.18 -8.02 3.72
N SER A 229 3.55 -8.15 2.44
CA SER A 229 3.30 -7.13 1.42
C SER A 229 1.81 -6.79 1.32
N THR A 230 0.96 -7.82 1.27
CA THR A 230 -0.49 -7.70 1.21
C THR A 230 -1.08 -7.13 2.50
N ALA A 231 -0.57 -7.57 3.66
CA ALA A 231 -1.00 -7.10 4.97
C ALA A 231 -0.55 -5.65 5.29
N ALA A 232 0.50 -5.15 4.64
CA ALA A 232 0.89 -3.73 4.68
C ALA A 232 0.09 -2.88 3.67
N SER A 233 -0.18 -3.42 2.49
CA SER A 233 -1.06 -2.79 1.50
C SER A 233 -1.65 -3.84 0.54
N PRO A 234 -2.99 -4.04 0.52
CA PRO A 234 -3.65 -4.97 -0.40
C PRO A 234 -3.28 -4.73 -1.87
N VAL A 235 -3.13 -3.47 -2.29
CA VAL A 235 -2.71 -3.10 -3.66
C VAL A 235 -1.29 -3.56 -3.98
N ALA A 236 -0.35 -3.49 -3.03
CA ALA A 236 0.99 -4.04 -3.23
C ALA A 236 0.97 -5.59 -3.27
N GLY A 237 0.14 -6.20 -2.43
CA GLY A 237 -0.15 -7.64 -2.48
C GLY A 237 -0.67 -8.11 -3.83
N LEU A 238 -1.66 -7.41 -4.40
CA LEU A 238 -2.19 -7.64 -5.75
C LEU A 238 -1.08 -7.61 -6.81
N PHE A 239 -0.15 -6.66 -6.74
CA PHE A 239 0.97 -6.59 -7.66
C PHE A 239 2.00 -7.72 -7.45
N VAL A 240 2.23 -8.19 -6.22
CA VAL A 240 3.03 -9.40 -5.96
C VAL A 240 2.35 -10.64 -6.55
N GLY A 241 1.02 -10.76 -6.40
CA GLY A 241 0.23 -11.84 -7.00
C GLY A 241 0.22 -11.81 -8.54
N LEU A 242 0.21 -10.62 -9.14
CA LEU A 242 0.36 -10.43 -10.59
C LEU A 242 1.77 -10.85 -11.05
N CYS A 243 2.82 -10.50 -10.30
CA CYS A 243 4.18 -10.97 -10.57
C CYS A 243 4.31 -12.50 -10.42
N GLY A 244 3.68 -13.10 -9.40
CA GLY A 244 3.61 -14.56 -9.22
C GLY A 244 2.91 -15.25 -10.40
N THR A 245 1.77 -14.71 -10.83
CA THR A 245 1.03 -15.18 -12.01
C THR A 245 1.86 -15.05 -13.29
N ALA A 246 2.60 -13.96 -13.46
CA ALA A 246 3.47 -13.76 -14.61
C ALA A 246 4.69 -14.69 -14.62
N LEU A 247 5.24 -15.04 -13.45
CA LEU A 247 6.28 -16.06 -13.28
C LEU A 247 5.75 -17.46 -13.62
N LEU A 248 4.58 -17.83 -13.07
CA LEU A 248 3.87 -19.08 -13.37
C LEU A 248 3.69 -19.27 -14.89
N LEU A 249 3.09 -18.29 -15.57
CA LEU A 249 2.84 -18.31 -17.01
C LEU A 249 4.12 -18.24 -17.87
N SER A 250 5.27 -17.89 -17.27
CA SER A 250 6.60 -17.95 -17.92
C SER A 250 7.34 -19.27 -17.70
N GLY A 251 6.73 -20.27 -17.05
CA GLY A 251 7.36 -21.55 -16.73
C GLY A 251 8.22 -21.54 -15.46
N VAL A 252 7.97 -20.60 -14.55
CA VAL A 252 8.57 -20.55 -13.20
C VAL A 252 7.48 -20.86 -12.18
N VAL A 253 6.99 -22.10 -12.23
CA VAL A 253 5.70 -22.49 -11.64
C VAL A 253 5.72 -22.51 -10.12
N ALA A 254 6.72 -23.16 -9.49
CA ALA A 254 6.78 -23.29 -8.03
C ALA A 254 6.89 -21.92 -7.33
N GLU A 255 7.81 -21.06 -7.78
CA GLU A 255 8.01 -19.74 -7.21
C GLU A 255 6.84 -18.79 -7.53
N GLY A 256 6.24 -18.93 -8.72
CA GLY A 256 5.05 -18.18 -9.12
C GLY A 256 3.82 -18.50 -8.25
N LEU A 257 3.60 -19.79 -7.96
CA LEU A 257 2.57 -20.24 -7.02
C LEU A 257 2.85 -19.75 -5.60
N VAL A 258 4.09 -19.83 -5.12
CA VAL A 258 4.47 -19.40 -3.76
C VAL A 258 4.20 -17.91 -3.53
N LEU A 259 4.55 -17.05 -4.50
CA LEU A 259 4.23 -15.62 -4.43
C LEU A 259 2.72 -15.34 -4.58
N GLY A 260 2.06 -16.02 -5.52
CA GLY A 260 0.63 -15.86 -5.79
C GLY A 260 -0.26 -16.30 -4.62
N LEU A 261 0.03 -17.45 -4.01
CA LEU A 261 -0.68 -17.97 -2.85
C LEU A 261 -0.33 -17.19 -1.58
N GLY A 262 0.94 -16.79 -1.38
CA GLY A 262 1.34 -15.97 -0.24
C GLY A 262 0.59 -14.64 -0.19
N ALA A 263 0.48 -13.94 -1.32
CA ALA A 263 -0.33 -12.73 -1.42
C ALA A 263 -1.84 -13.03 -1.37
N GLY A 264 -2.32 -14.02 -2.12
CA GLY A 264 -3.74 -14.36 -2.24
C GLY A 264 -4.38 -14.81 -0.91
N VAL A 265 -3.69 -15.60 -0.10
CA VAL A 265 -4.17 -16.03 1.21
C VAL A 265 -4.25 -14.85 2.19
N ALA A 266 -3.27 -13.94 2.16
CA ALA A 266 -3.31 -12.74 2.98
C ALA A 266 -4.43 -11.76 2.58
N MET A 267 -4.82 -11.73 1.30
CA MET A 267 -5.94 -10.93 0.78
C MET A 267 -7.30 -11.38 1.35
N VAL A 268 -7.45 -12.66 1.73
CA VAL A 268 -8.71 -13.19 2.31
C VAL A 268 -9.13 -12.41 3.57
N VAL A 269 -8.17 -11.94 4.37
CA VAL A 269 -8.43 -11.19 5.61
C VAL A 269 -9.17 -9.86 5.35
N PRO A 270 -8.62 -8.88 4.61
CA PRO A 270 -9.35 -7.64 4.32
C PRO A 270 -10.62 -7.91 3.49
N THR A 271 -10.63 -8.86 2.55
CA THR A 271 -11.80 -9.11 1.70
C THR A 271 -13.00 -9.72 2.45
N PHE A 272 -12.79 -10.64 3.40
CA PHE A 272 -13.88 -11.43 4.03
C PHE A 272 -14.02 -11.25 5.55
N ILE A 273 -13.15 -10.48 6.21
CA ILE A 273 -13.23 -10.20 7.65
C ILE A 273 -13.53 -8.72 7.92
N PHE A 274 -12.98 -7.82 7.10
CA PHE A 274 -13.10 -6.36 7.24
C PHE A 274 -13.78 -5.74 6.01
N HIS A 275 -15.07 -6.05 5.85
CA HIS A 275 -15.92 -5.69 4.71
C HIS A 275 -16.22 -4.17 4.56
N ASP A 276 -15.22 -3.29 4.51
CA ASP A 276 -15.44 -1.87 4.15
C ASP A 276 -15.72 -1.68 2.65
N GLY A 277 -15.16 -2.55 1.81
CA GLY A 277 -15.45 -2.62 0.38
C GLY A 277 -15.13 -1.33 -0.36
N GLY A 278 -16.15 -0.77 -1.04
CA GLY A 278 -16.08 0.53 -1.66
C GLY A 278 -15.65 0.56 -3.14
N VAL A 279 -15.70 1.75 -3.73
CA VAL A 279 -15.46 2.01 -5.16
C VAL A 279 -14.38 3.08 -5.33
N GLN A 280 -13.20 2.72 -5.83
CA GLN A 280 -12.15 3.71 -6.12
C GLN A 280 -12.43 4.36 -7.50
N PRO A 281 -12.59 5.69 -7.60
CA PRO A 281 -12.76 6.37 -8.88
C PRO A 281 -11.57 6.13 -9.82
N PHE A 282 -11.84 5.98 -11.11
CA PHE A 282 -10.79 5.76 -12.12
C PHE A 282 -11.15 6.50 -13.42
N SER A 283 -10.41 7.56 -13.76
CA SER A 283 -10.66 8.29 -14.99
C SER A 283 -10.20 7.52 -16.23
N GLU A 284 -10.95 7.66 -17.32
CA GLU A 284 -10.65 7.03 -18.62
C GLU A 284 -9.25 7.45 -19.13
N GLU A 285 -8.83 8.70 -18.88
CA GLU A 285 -7.49 9.19 -19.16
C GLU A 285 -6.41 8.43 -18.37
N SER A 286 -6.59 8.25 -17.06
CA SER A 286 -5.65 7.48 -16.22
C SER A 286 -5.53 6.03 -16.69
N MET A 287 -6.65 5.44 -17.14
CA MET A 287 -6.68 4.10 -17.72
C MET A 287 -5.90 4.07 -19.05
N LYS A 288 -6.14 5.02 -19.96
CA LYS A 288 -5.41 5.16 -21.25
C LYS A 288 -3.90 5.30 -21.02
N VAL A 289 -3.48 6.15 -20.08
CA VAL A 289 -2.06 6.33 -19.72
C VAL A 289 -1.44 5.05 -19.15
N CYS A 290 -2.14 4.37 -18.24
CA CYS A 290 -1.68 3.10 -17.66
C CYS A 290 -1.50 2.03 -18.75
N VAL A 291 -2.49 1.86 -19.63
CA VAL A 291 -2.45 0.91 -20.76
C VAL A 291 -1.30 1.26 -21.71
N ALA A 292 -1.13 2.54 -22.07
CA ALA A 292 -0.03 2.98 -22.93
C ALA A 292 1.36 2.71 -22.32
N ALA A 293 1.53 2.97 -21.02
CA ALA A 293 2.78 2.67 -20.31
C ALA A 293 3.07 1.16 -20.25
N CYS A 294 2.05 0.32 -20.00
CA CYS A 294 2.17 -1.13 -20.06
C CYS A 294 2.50 -1.63 -21.47
N LEU A 295 1.86 -1.09 -22.52
CA LEU A 295 2.17 -1.42 -23.91
C LEU A 295 3.59 -1.01 -24.30
N ALA A 296 4.11 0.11 -23.80
CA ALA A 296 5.51 0.50 -24.00
C ALA A 296 6.48 -0.55 -23.40
N VAL A 297 6.19 -1.10 -22.22
CA VAL A 297 6.96 -2.24 -21.66
C VAL A 297 6.85 -3.47 -22.58
N VAL A 298 5.65 -3.81 -23.06
CA VAL A 298 5.43 -4.94 -23.97
C VAL A 298 6.12 -4.76 -25.33
N LEU A 299 6.29 -3.54 -25.84
CA LEU A 299 6.96 -3.29 -27.10
C LEU A 299 8.50 -3.24 -26.96
N LEU A 300 9.01 -2.60 -25.90
CA LEU A 300 10.43 -2.26 -25.77
C LEU A 300 11.26 -3.27 -24.97
N VAL A 301 10.63 -4.13 -24.15
CA VAL A 301 11.33 -5.23 -23.45
C VAL A 301 11.48 -6.45 -24.39
N PRO A 302 12.69 -6.97 -24.65
CA PRO A 302 12.89 -8.13 -25.53
C PRO A 302 12.19 -9.40 -25.02
N ARG A 303 11.67 -10.22 -25.94
CA ARG A 303 10.97 -11.48 -25.59
C ARG A 303 11.87 -12.51 -24.90
N ARG A 304 13.09 -12.71 -25.39
CA ARG A 304 14.00 -13.76 -24.90
C ARG A 304 14.62 -13.33 -23.56
N GLY A 305 14.46 -14.17 -22.53
CA GLY A 305 14.95 -13.93 -21.16
C GLY A 305 13.99 -13.15 -20.24
N TYR A 306 13.03 -12.40 -20.77
CA TYR A 306 12.18 -11.48 -20.00
C TYR A 306 10.68 -11.68 -20.23
N GLN A 307 10.27 -12.94 -20.46
CA GLN A 307 8.87 -13.29 -20.72
C GLN A 307 7.95 -12.90 -19.55
N ALA A 308 8.33 -13.18 -18.29
CA ALA A 308 7.56 -12.79 -17.12
C ALA A 308 7.26 -11.27 -17.07
N VAL A 309 8.24 -10.42 -17.35
CA VAL A 309 8.06 -8.95 -17.39
C VAL A 309 7.04 -8.53 -18.43
N ARG A 310 7.07 -9.16 -19.61
CA ARG A 310 6.10 -8.88 -20.69
C ARG A 310 4.70 -9.41 -20.38
N ILE A 311 4.60 -10.59 -19.75
CA ILE A 311 3.32 -11.16 -19.30
C ILE A 311 2.71 -10.27 -18.21
N ALA A 312 3.49 -9.86 -17.20
CA ALA A 312 3.07 -8.92 -16.18
C ALA A 312 2.54 -7.61 -16.78
N ALA A 313 3.23 -7.05 -17.79
CA ALA A 313 2.78 -5.84 -18.47
C ALA A 313 1.47 -6.04 -19.26
N VAL A 314 1.27 -7.19 -19.93
CA VAL A 314 -0.02 -7.52 -20.58
C VAL A 314 -1.14 -7.68 -19.53
N LEU A 315 -0.88 -8.42 -18.46
CA LEU A 315 -1.84 -8.61 -17.35
C LEU A 315 -2.19 -7.27 -16.67
N SER A 316 -1.23 -6.35 -16.57
CA SER A 316 -1.45 -5.01 -16.01
C SER A 316 -2.31 -4.13 -16.94
N ALA A 317 -2.10 -4.20 -18.26
CA ALA A 317 -2.92 -3.49 -19.23
C ALA A 317 -4.37 -4.01 -19.26
N VAL A 318 -4.54 -5.34 -19.29
CA VAL A 318 -5.87 -5.98 -19.22
C VAL A 318 -6.53 -5.71 -17.87
N GLY A 319 -5.78 -5.81 -16.78
CA GLY A 319 -6.24 -5.50 -15.43
C GLY A 319 -6.72 -4.05 -15.30
N ALA A 320 -5.97 -3.08 -15.83
CA ALA A 320 -6.37 -1.67 -15.83
C ALA A 320 -7.66 -1.43 -16.63
N ALA A 321 -7.82 -2.06 -17.79
CA ALA A 321 -9.07 -1.96 -18.57
C ALA A 321 -10.27 -2.57 -17.82
N LEU A 322 -10.13 -3.78 -17.27
CA LEU A 322 -11.18 -4.44 -16.49
C LEU A 322 -11.54 -3.65 -15.22
N THR A 323 -10.53 -3.10 -14.53
CA THR A 323 -10.66 -2.29 -13.31
C THR A 323 -11.32 -0.92 -13.57
N TYR A 324 -11.32 -0.44 -14.81
CA TYR A 324 -12.06 0.74 -15.24
C TYR A 324 -13.53 0.43 -15.58
N TYR A 325 -13.80 -0.67 -16.29
CA TYR A 325 -15.17 -1.06 -16.67
C TYR A 325 -15.96 -1.79 -15.57
N THR A 326 -15.42 -1.93 -14.35
CA THR A 326 -16.10 -2.56 -13.22
C THR A 326 -15.97 -1.70 -11.97
N HIS A 327 -17.05 -1.52 -11.21
CA HIS A 327 -16.99 -0.83 -9.91
C HIS A 327 -16.30 -1.74 -8.87
N ASN A 328 -15.19 -1.29 -8.31
CA ASN A 328 -14.34 -2.08 -7.42
C ASN A 328 -13.41 -1.19 -6.54
N PRO A 329 -12.88 -1.69 -5.41
CA PRO A 329 -12.04 -0.90 -4.49
C PRO A 329 -10.59 -0.69 -4.96
N VAL A 330 -10.15 -1.32 -6.05
CA VAL A 330 -8.82 -1.10 -6.63
C VAL A 330 -8.84 0.18 -7.46
N GLY A 331 -9.73 0.27 -8.47
CA GLY A 331 -9.88 1.43 -9.35
C GLY A 331 -8.55 2.01 -9.83
N SER A 332 -8.41 3.34 -9.71
CA SER A 332 -7.18 4.06 -10.08
C SER A 332 -5.91 3.61 -9.33
N ASN A 333 -6.00 2.86 -8.22
CA ASN A 333 -4.80 2.34 -7.56
C ASN A 333 -4.02 1.34 -8.43
N VAL A 334 -4.65 0.75 -9.46
CA VAL A 334 -3.97 -0.15 -10.42
C VAL A 334 -2.82 0.54 -11.17
N VAL A 335 -2.91 1.86 -11.43
CA VAL A 335 -1.88 2.59 -12.19
C VAL A 335 -0.58 2.76 -11.42
N ARG A 336 -0.59 2.60 -10.09
CA ARG A 336 0.59 2.77 -9.22
C ARG A 336 1.76 1.86 -9.68
N LEU A 337 1.47 0.68 -10.23
CA LEU A 337 2.49 -0.25 -10.76
C LEU A 337 3.18 0.31 -12.02
N SER A 338 2.44 0.86 -12.98
CA SER A 338 3.02 1.43 -14.20
C SER A 338 3.77 2.72 -13.90
N MET A 339 3.22 3.58 -13.04
CA MET A 339 3.88 4.83 -12.60
C MET A 339 5.26 4.56 -11.97
N LEU A 340 5.36 3.57 -11.08
CA LEU A 340 6.62 3.25 -10.42
C LEU A 340 7.63 2.59 -11.35
N PHE A 341 7.22 1.60 -12.16
CA PHE A 341 8.16 0.65 -12.76
C PHE A 341 8.26 0.68 -14.30
N ALA A 342 7.31 1.26 -15.05
CA ALA A 342 7.34 1.16 -16.52
C ALA A 342 8.61 1.78 -17.13
N ALA A 343 8.93 3.03 -16.77
CA ALA A 343 10.14 3.71 -17.25
C ALA A 343 11.45 3.05 -16.74
N PRO A 344 11.62 2.74 -15.43
CA PRO A 344 12.80 2.00 -14.95
C PRO A 344 13.02 0.65 -15.66
N VAL A 345 11.96 -0.15 -15.84
CA VAL A 345 12.05 -1.48 -16.49
C VAL A 345 12.41 -1.37 -17.97
N VAL A 346 11.82 -0.40 -18.69
CA VAL A 346 12.20 -0.11 -20.09
C VAL A 346 13.67 0.30 -20.17
N VAL A 347 14.15 1.22 -19.33
CA VAL A 347 15.57 1.62 -19.31
C VAL A 347 16.49 0.44 -18.97
N ALA A 348 16.13 -0.37 -17.98
CA ALA A 348 16.92 -1.51 -17.51
C ALA A 348 17.18 -2.55 -18.59
N ILE A 349 16.13 -2.96 -19.32
CA ILE A 349 16.16 -4.17 -20.15
C ILE A 349 16.24 -3.86 -21.66
N SER A 350 15.68 -2.74 -22.11
CA SER A 350 15.49 -2.43 -23.53
C SER A 350 16.78 -2.50 -24.34
N THR A 351 16.69 -3.11 -25.52
CA THR A 351 17.79 -3.29 -26.47
C THR A 351 18.06 -2.06 -27.32
N PHE A 352 17.16 -1.08 -27.32
CA PHE A 352 17.25 0.14 -28.13
C PHE A 352 18.37 1.08 -27.65
N ASP A 353 18.71 2.06 -28.49
CA ASP A 353 19.76 3.04 -28.22
C ASP A 353 19.38 4.05 -27.11
N ARG A 354 20.37 4.81 -26.63
CA ARG A 354 20.17 5.75 -25.52
C ARG A 354 19.32 6.97 -25.88
N ARG A 355 19.31 7.44 -27.14
CA ARG A 355 18.56 8.64 -27.56
C ARG A 355 17.06 8.32 -27.66
N LEU A 356 16.70 7.21 -28.30
CA LEU A 356 15.30 6.75 -28.33
C LEU A 356 14.77 6.49 -26.91
N LEU A 357 15.60 5.90 -26.03
CA LEU A 357 15.20 5.66 -24.64
C LEU A 357 15.00 6.94 -23.83
N VAL A 358 15.80 8.00 -24.05
CA VAL A 358 15.53 9.31 -23.44
C VAL A 358 14.21 9.89 -23.94
N GLY A 359 13.92 9.80 -25.24
CA GLY A 359 12.63 10.24 -25.81
C GLY A 359 11.42 9.46 -25.25
N VAL A 360 11.54 8.13 -25.13
CA VAL A 360 10.51 7.28 -24.53
C VAL A 360 10.29 7.60 -23.05
N VAL A 361 11.36 7.78 -22.26
CA VAL A 361 11.22 8.14 -20.83
C VAL A 361 10.60 9.53 -20.68
N ALA A 362 11.01 10.51 -21.50
CA ALA A 362 10.41 11.84 -21.49
C ALA A 362 8.91 11.79 -21.82
N LEU A 363 8.51 11.01 -22.83
CA LEU A 363 7.09 10.81 -23.18
C LEU A 363 6.31 10.08 -22.07
N LEU A 364 6.86 9.01 -21.51
CA LEU A 364 6.24 8.27 -20.40
C LEU A 364 6.08 9.13 -19.14
N CYS A 365 7.02 10.03 -18.86
CA CYS A 365 6.94 10.95 -17.73
C CYS A 365 6.01 12.14 -17.98
N TRP A 366 6.03 12.75 -19.18
CA TRP A 366 5.11 13.84 -19.54
C TRP A 366 3.66 13.37 -19.52
N TRP A 367 3.35 12.19 -20.08
CA TRP A 367 1.98 11.70 -20.17
C TRP A 367 1.43 11.14 -18.84
N GLN A 368 2.16 11.22 -17.73
CA GLN A 368 1.55 10.96 -16.41
C GLN A 368 0.68 12.16 -15.99
N PRO A 369 -0.46 11.94 -15.31
CA PRO A 369 -1.15 13.00 -14.60
C PRO A 369 -0.18 13.73 -13.67
N PRO A 370 -0.20 15.07 -13.59
CA PRO A 370 0.84 15.89 -12.96
C PRO A 370 0.77 15.90 -11.42
N LEU A 371 0.46 14.76 -10.79
CA LEU A 371 0.26 14.60 -9.35
C LEU A 371 1.39 15.24 -8.54
N ILE A 372 2.65 14.92 -8.88
CA ILE A 372 3.83 15.44 -8.16
C ILE A 372 3.95 16.96 -8.27
N GLY A 373 3.61 17.55 -9.42
CA GLY A 373 3.56 19.00 -9.58
C GLY A 373 2.43 19.63 -8.76
N GLY A 374 1.27 18.97 -8.73
CA GLY A 374 0.13 19.38 -7.92
C GLY A 374 0.36 19.26 -6.43
N ASP A 375 1.05 18.22 -5.96
CA ASP A 375 1.35 17.96 -4.54
C ASP A 375 2.45 18.90 -4.04
N LEU A 376 3.50 19.16 -4.85
CA LEU A 376 4.55 20.11 -4.50
C LEU A 376 4.07 21.57 -4.54
N ALA A 377 3.10 21.91 -5.40
CA ALA A 377 2.52 23.26 -5.45
C ALA A 377 1.73 23.65 -4.20
N TYR A 378 1.31 22.68 -3.37
CA TYR A 378 0.61 22.89 -2.10
C TYR A 378 1.42 22.38 -0.90
N ALA A 379 2.70 22.06 -1.09
CA ALA A 379 3.59 21.61 -0.02
C ALA A 379 3.79 22.73 1.03
N GLY A 380 3.34 22.49 2.26
CA GLY A 380 3.38 23.47 3.35
C GLY A 380 2.21 24.45 3.37
N ALA A 381 1.09 24.13 2.71
CA ALA A 381 -0.19 24.83 2.90
C ALA A 381 -0.57 24.94 4.39
N ARG A 382 -1.27 26.01 4.78
CA ARG A 382 -1.68 26.26 6.19
C ARG A 382 -2.54 25.11 6.70
N GLU A 383 -3.37 24.62 5.81
CA GLU A 383 -4.34 23.54 5.92
C GLU A 383 -3.67 22.17 6.18
N ALA A 384 -2.35 22.04 5.97
CA ALA A 384 -1.59 20.86 6.37
C ALA A 384 -1.14 20.91 7.85
N THR A 385 -1.59 21.89 8.65
CA THR A 385 -1.17 22.07 10.05
C THR A 385 -2.35 22.06 11.02
N LYS A 386 -2.20 21.41 12.19
CA LYS A 386 -3.25 21.34 13.23
C LYS A 386 -3.73 22.73 13.70
N LEU A 387 -2.86 23.74 13.64
CA LEU A 387 -3.19 25.13 14.01
C LEU A 387 -4.29 25.76 13.16
N TYR A 388 -4.43 25.37 11.88
CA TYR A 388 -5.52 25.86 11.01
C TYR A 388 -6.91 25.34 11.46
N TYR A 389 -6.94 24.14 12.06
CA TYR A 389 -8.17 23.53 12.58
C TYR A 389 -8.46 23.90 14.04
N GLN A 390 -7.46 24.39 14.78
CA GLN A 390 -7.59 24.65 16.22
C GLN A 390 -8.80 25.54 16.56
N PRO A 391 -9.07 26.67 15.88
CA PRO A 391 -10.25 27.49 16.15
C PRO A 391 -11.58 26.76 15.92
N LEU A 392 -11.63 25.78 15.01
CA LEU A 392 -12.83 24.96 14.77
C LEU A 392 -12.99 23.88 15.85
N MET A 393 -11.92 23.14 16.17
CA MET A 393 -11.92 22.12 17.22
C MET A 393 -12.36 22.70 18.56
N ASP A 394 -11.74 23.80 18.98
CA ASP A 394 -12.08 24.61 20.14
C ASP A 394 -13.59 24.96 20.23
N GLN A 395 -14.23 25.25 19.09
CA GLN A 395 -15.64 25.64 19.01
C GLN A 395 -16.58 24.44 19.06
N LEU A 396 -16.14 23.27 18.58
CA LEU A 396 -16.88 22.02 18.64
C LEU A 396 -16.82 21.42 20.05
N GLU A 397 -15.66 21.44 20.71
CA GLU A 397 -15.50 21.07 22.12
C GLU A 397 -16.42 21.89 23.04
N ARG A 398 -16.43 23.22 22.89
CA ARG A 398 -17.31 24.13 23.65
C ARG A 398 -18.81 23.93 23.41
N ARG A 399 -19.20 23.15 22.39
CA ARG A 399 -20.59 22.77 22.07
C ARG A 399 -20.90 21.30 22.40
N GLY A 400 -19.97 20.59 23.05
CA GLY A 400 -20.08 19.16 23.32
C GLY A 400 -21.27 18.78 24.22
N PRO A 401 -21.92 17.62 23.99
CA PRO A 401 -21.67 16.67 22.90
C PRO A 401 -22.33 17.13 21.58
N VAL A 402 -21.53 17.33 20.53
CA VAL A 402 -22.04 17.78 19.22
C VAL A 402 -22.65 16.66 18.37
N GLY A 403 -22.38 15.39 18.68
CA GLY A 403 -22.71 14.28 17.79
C GLY A 403 -21.73 14.20 16.61
N ARG A 404 -22.26 14.15 15.39
CA ARG A 404 -21.49 14.08 14.15
C ARG A 404 -21.46 15.43 13.44
N VAL A 405 -20.32 15.75 12.83
CA VAL A 405 -20.09 16.99 12.08
C VAL A 405 -19.75 16.65 10.65
N GLU A 406 -20.32 17.34 9.65
CA GLU A 406 -19.76 17.29 8.30
C GLU A 406 -18.72 18.40 8.16
N VAL A 407 -17.58 18.09 7.54
CA VAL A 407 -16.53 19.06 7.23
C VAL A 407 -16.27 19.00 5.74
N VAL A 408 -16.59 20.07 5.03
CA VAL A 408 -16.46 20.13 3.57
C VAL A 408 -15.01 19.83 3.18
N PRO A 409 -14.73 18.76 2.42
CA PRO A 409 -13.40 18.15 2.38
C PRO A 409 -12.37 19.04 1.71
N LEU A 410 -11.21 19.19 2.36
CA LEU A 410 -10.11 20.00 1.85
C LEU A 410 -9.22 19.15 0.93
N ARG A 411 -8.49 19.81 0.04
CA ARG A 411 -7.69 19.19 -1.04
C ARG A 411 -6.82 18.01 -0.56
N ASP A 412 -6.16 18.15 0.59
CA ASP A 412 -5.28 17.13 1.17
C ASP A 412 -5.84 16.48 2.46
N HIS A 413 -7.14 16.68 2.76
CA HIS A 413 -7.93 15.93 3.75
C HIS A 413 -7.41 15.95 5.21
N TRP A 414 -6.72 17.00 5.63
CA TRP A 414 -6.14 17.08 6.98
C TRP A 414 -7.18 17.29 8.10
N GLU A 415 -8.40 17.71 7.78
CA GLU A 415 -9.57 17.64 8.66
C GLU A 415 -9.87 16.21 9.10
N SER A 416 -9.69 15.23 8.20
CA SER A 416 -9.80 13.79 8.49
C SER A 416 -8.72 13.29 9.46
N THR A 417 -7.66 14.06 9.65
CA THR A 417 -6.71 13.85 10.76
C THR A 417 -7.18 14.64 11.97
N TYR A 418 -7.15 15.96 11.90
CA TYR A 418 -7.13 16.81 13.09
C TYR A 418 -8.51 17.04 13.72
N VAL A 419 -9.55 17.30 12.92
CA VAL A 419 -10.92 17.49 13.45
C VAL A 419 -11.50 16.16 13.90
N ALA A 420 -11.20 15.09 13.14
CA ALA A 420 -11.59 13.73 13.42
C ALA A 420 -11.07 13.19 14.77
N ASP A 421 -9.87 13.62 15.19
CA ASP A 421 -9.30 13.29 16.52
C ASP A 421 -10.12 13.90 17.69
N VAL A 422 -10.96 14.92 17.43
CA VAL A 422 -11.73 15.66 18.46
C VAL A 422 -13.23 15.34 18.41
N VAL A 423 -13.82 15.21 17.21
CA VAL A 423 -15.23 14.81 17.02
C VAL A 423 -15.39 13.88 15.82
N PRO A 424 -16.35 12.92 15.84
CA PRO A 424 -16.69 12.13 14.68
C PRO A 424 -17.19 12.99 13.52
N ILE A 425 -16.55 12.84 12.36
CA ILE A 425 -16.95 13.49 11.11
C ILE A 425 -17.76 12.53 10.21
N ALA A 426 -18.63 13.09 9.36
CA ALA A 426 -19.51 12.29 8.50
C ALA A 426 -18.78 11.72 7.28
N ARG A 427 -18.13 12.56 6.47
CA ARG A 427 -17.13 12.10 5.48
C ARG A 427 -15.73 12.04 6.07
N GLY A 428 -14.77 11.60 5.26
CA GLY A 428 -13.36 11.43 5.62
C GLY A 428 -12.48 11.16 4.40
N TRP A 429 -11.24 10.74 4.61
CA TRP A 429 -10.26 10.56 3.52
C TRP A 429 -10.53 9.39 2.56
N GLU A 430 -11.06 8.28 3.08
CA GLU A 430 -11.03 6.98 2.38
C GLU A 430 -12.00 6.93 1.19
N ARG A 431 -11.52 7.39 0.03
CA ARG A 431 -12.32 7.63 -1.18
C ARG A 431 -13.21 6.46 -1.58
N GLN A 432 -12.72 5.22 -1.45
CA GLN A 432 -13.50 4.03 -1.77
C GLN A 432 -14.77 3.93 -0.92
N VAL A 433 -14.62 4.24 0.37
CA VAL A 433 -15.69 4.26 1.36
C VAL A 433 -16.59 5.46 1.16
N ASP A 434 -16.05 6.62 0.80
CA ASP A 434 -16.84 7.84 0.58
C ASP A 434 -17.77 7.73 -0.64
N VAL A 435 -17.27 7.22 -1.77
CA VAL A 435 -18.05 7.05 -3.01
C VAL A 435 -19.18 6.03 -2.85
N ASP A 436 -18.94 4.98 -2.06
CA ASP A 436 -19.93 3.92 -1.76
C ASP A 436 -21.02 4.37 -0.79
N ARG A 437 -20.66 5.18 0.21
CA ARG A 437 -21.58 5.59 1.29
C ARG A 437 -22.29 6.91 1.02
N ASN A 438 -21.68 7.79 0.22
CA ASN A 438 -22.13 9.15 -0.03
C ASN A 438 -22.11 9.47 -1.54
N PRO A 439 -22.80 8.67 -2.39
CA PRO A 439 -22.70 8.77 -3.86
C PRO A 439 -23.13 10.14 -4.42
N LEU A 440 -24.02 10.87 -3.73
CA LEU A 440 -24.51 12.19 -4.16
C LEU A 440 -23.42 13.23 -4.44
N PHE A 441 -22.24 13.10 -3.83
CA PHE A 441 -21.09 13.99 -4.08
C PHE A 441 -20.22 13.54 -5.29
N TYR A 442 -20.67 12.54 -6.05
CA TYR A 442 -19.91 11.84 -7.09
C TYR A 442 -20.72 11.47 -8.35
N ASP A 443 -22.05 11.55 -8.31
CA ASP A 443 -22.97 11.10 -9.39
C ASP A 443 -23.90 12.20 -9.94
N ASP A 444 -23.54 13.47 -9.72
CA ASP A 444 -24.27 14.66 -10.12
C ASP A 444 -25.69 14.82 -9.49
N THR A 445 -26.03 14.07 -8.42
CA THR A 445 -27.35 14.14 -7.74
C THR A 445 -27.43 15.10 -6.53
N LEU A 446 -26.39 15.91 -6.28
CA LEU A 446 -26.33 16.86 -5.18
C LEU A 446 -27.30 18.05 -5.38
N ALA A 447 -28.34 18.11 -4.54
CA ALA A 447 -29.39 19.13 -4.55
C ALA A 447 -29.80 19.49 -3.11
N PRO A 448 -30.54 20.57 -2.86
CA PRO A 448 -30.93 20.97 -1.50
C PRO A 448 -31.71 19.89 -0.73
N ASP A 449 -32.65 19.21 -1.39
CA ASP A 449 -33.48 18.15 -0.80
C ASP A 449 -32.71 16.84 -0.59
N THR A 450 -31.85 16.45 -1.53
CA THR A 450 -30.99 15.26 -1.37
C THR A 450 -29.92 15.50 -0.29
N TYR A 451 -29.34 16.69 -0.22
CA TYR A 451 -28.37 17.06 0.82
C TYR A 451 -29.01 17.15 2.22
N LEU A 452 -30.21 17.76 2.35
CA LEU A 452 -30.96 17.74 3.62
C LEU A 452 -31.26 16.30 4.08
N SER A 453 -31.69 15.45 3.15
CA SER A 453 -31.95 14.03 3.44
C SER A 453 -30.69 13.31 3.91
N TRP A 454 -29.55 13.50 3.22
CA TRP A 454 -28.26 12.94 3.59
C TRP A 454 -27.76 13.40 4.97
N LEU A 455 -27.87 14.69 5.29
CA LEU A 455 -27.53 15.26 6.60
C LEU A 455 -28.36 14.60 7.72
N TYR A 456 -29.66 14.41 7.49
CA TYR A 456 -30.57 13.77 8.44
C TYR A 456 -30.29 12.27 8.59
N GLU A 457 -30.08 11.55 7.49
CA GLU A 457 -29.81 10.12 7.52
C GLU A 457 -28.49 9.80 8.24
N ASN A 458 -27.48 10.64 8.07
CA ASN A 458 -26.20 10.52 8.75
C ASN A 458 -26.17 11.16 10.15
N ALA A 459 -27.27 11.74 10.64
CA ALA A 459 -27.35 12.44 11.93
C ALA A 459 -26.24 13.50 12.11
N VAL A 460 -26.08 14.34 11.10
CA VAL A 460 -25.16 15.48 11.10
C VAL A 460 -25.81 16.63 11.87
N SER A 461 -25.17 17.06 12.96
CA SER A 461 -25.64 18.18 13.80
C SER A 461 -25.14 19.53 13.29
N TYR A 462 -23.95 19.56 12.69
CA TYR A 462 -23.31 20.77 12.18
C TYR A 462 -22.57 20.50 10.87
N VAL A 463 -22.46 21.53 10.04
CA VAL A 463 -21.60 21.56 8.84
C VAL A 463 -20.53 22.64 9.03
N ALA A 464 -19.27 22.27 8.85
CA ALA A 464 -18.11 23.16 8.91
C ALA A 464 -17.56 23.38 7.49
N VAL A 465 -17.53 24.64 7.07
CA VAL A 465 -17.07 25.06 5.73
C VAL A 465 -15.82 25.92 5.88
N PRO A 466 -14.69 25.59 5.21
CA PRO A 466 -13.51 26.46 5.21
C PRO A 466 -13.79 27.74 4.41
N ARG A 467 -13.01 28.79 4.65
CA ARG A 467 -13.22 30.13 4.08
C ARG A 467 -11.94 30.69 3.44
N GLY A 468 -12.13 31.66 2.54
CA GLY A 468 -11.03 32.31 1.83
C GLY A 468 -10.51 31.46 0.68
N ASP A 469 -9.25 31.68 0.29
CA ASP A 469 -8.58 30.97 -0.82
C ASP A 469 -8.06 29.58 -0.40
N THR A 470 -8.84 28.85 0.41
CA THR A 470 -8.53 27.49 0.83
C THR A 470 -9.03 26.51 -0.23
N ARG A 471 -8.14 25.62 -0.69
CA ARG A 471 -8.46 24.68 -1.77
C ARG A 471 -9.22 23.45 -1.25
N LEU A 472 -10.43 23.27 -1.77
CA LEU A 472 -11.27 22.09 -1.55
C LEU A 472 -10.84 20.87 -2.38
N ASP A 473 -11.24 19.69 -1.94
CA ASP A 473 -11.29 18.48 -2.76
C ASP A 473 -12.32 18.66 -3.90
N PRO A 474 -12.12 18.02 -5.08
CA PRO A 474 -13.14 17.99 -6.13
C PRO A 474 -14.58 17.72 -5.64
N ALA A 475 -14.77 16.78 -4.69
CA ALA A 475 -16.06 16.36 -4.13
C ALA A 475 -16.58 17.23 -2.96
N GLY A 476 -15.88 18.31 -2.59
CA GLY A 476 -16.35 19.33 -1.64
C GLY A 476 -16.81 20.63 -2.31
N ARG A 477 -16.44 20.88 -3.57
CA ARG A 477 -16.68 22.19 -4.23
C ARG A 477 -18.15 22.49 -4.47
N GLU A 478 -18.91 21.50 -4.92
CA GLU A 478 -20.33 21.69 -5.25
C GLU A 478 -21.19 21.78 -3.98
N GLU A 479 -20.81 21.07 -2.92
CA GLU A 479 -21.39 21.23 -1.60
C GLU A 479 -21.10 22.62 -1.01
N ALA A 480 -19.87 23.13 -1.11
CA ALA A 480 -19.55 24.50 -0.67
C ALA A 480 -20.44 25.53 -1.38
N ALA A 481 -20.55 25.44 -2.71
CA ALA A 481 -21.43 26.31 -3.50
C ALA A 481 -22.92 26.15 -3.13
N LEU A 482 -23.38 24.93 -2.81
CA LEU A 482 -24.73 24.67 -2.34
C LEU A 482 -25.00 25.30 -0.97
N ILE A 483 -24.04 25.27 -0.04
CA ILE A 483 -24.15 25.91 1.28
C ILE A 483 -24.13 27.44 1.16
N GLU A 484 -23.27 27.99 0.29
CA GLU A 484 -23.22 29.43 -0.01
C GLU A 484 -24.53 29.97 -0.61
N ALA A 485 -25.35 29.11 -1.23
CA ALA A 485 -26.69 29.45 -1.69
C ALA A 485 -27.74 29.67 -0.55
N ASN A 486 -27.31 29.70 0.71
CA ASN A 486 -28.11 30.06 1.90
C ASN A 486 -29.30 29.12 2.14
N LEU A 487 -28.98 27.84 2.32
CA LEU A 487 -29.92 26.76 2.63
C LEU A 487 -30.70 27.03 3.93
N SER A 488 -32.03 26.99 3.87
CA SER A 488 -32.93 27.35 4.99
C SER A 488 -32.80 26.46 6.24
N TYR A 489 -32.23 25.26 6.09
CA TYR A 489 -31.95 24.30 7.16
C TYR A 489 -30.53 24.40 7.73
N LEU A 490 -29.67 25.30 7.23
CA LEU A 490 -28.32 25.54 7.77
C LEU A 490 -28.23 26.91 8.43
N ARG A 491 -28.33 26.95 9.77
CA ARG A 491 -28.19 28.19 10.53
C ARG A 491 -26.72 28.43 10.88
N LYS A 492 -26.09 29.46 10.33
CA LYS A 492 -24.73 29.90 10.73
C LYS A 492 -24.74 30.31 12.20
N GLU A 493 -23.90 29.66 13.03
CA GLU A 493 -23.82 29.92 14.48
C GLU A 493 -22.42 30.37 14.94
N TRP A 494 -21.41 30.25 14.09
CA TRP A 494 -20.09 30.83 14.32
C TRP A 494 -19.32 31.00 13.01
N GLU A 495 -18.39 31.96 12.98
CA GLU A 495 -17.39 32.10 11.93
C GLU A 495 -16.11 32.76 12.47
N ASN A 496 -15.00 32.55 11.78
CA ASN A 496 -13.79 33.36 11.88
C ASN A 496 -13.21 33.60 10.47
N THR A 497 -11.93 33.96 10.38
CA THR A 497 -11.21 34.15 9.11
C THR A 497 -11.20 32.91 8.22
N ASP A 498 -11.05 31.72 8.81
CA ASP A 498 -10.73 30.48 8.11
C ASP A 498 -11.93 29.51 8.02
N TRP A 499 -12.99 29.70 8.82
CA TRP A 499 -14.10 28.74 8.97
C TRP A 499 -15.46 29.41 9.18
N SER A 500 -16.53 28.74 8.71
CA SER A 500 -17.91 28.95 9.15
C SER A 500 -18.52 27.64 9.65
N LEU A 501 -19.26 27.72 10.75
CA LEU A 501 -19.95 26.60 11.38
C LEU A 501 -21.47 26.84 11.37
N TYR A 502 -22.18 25.96 10.67
CA TYR A 502 -23.63 25.95 10.53
C TYR A 502 -24.22 24.82 11.38
N ARG A 503 -25.31 25.07 12.11
CA ARG A 503 -26.12 24.01 12.72
C ARG A 503 -27.17 23.54 11.70
N VAL A 504 -27.35 22.22 11.61
CA VAL A 504 -28.48 21.60 10.90
C VAL A 504 -29.75 21.80 11.72
N VAL A 505 -30.66 22.63 11.23
CA VAL A 505 -31.92 22.98 11.91
C VAL A 505 -32.85 21.77 11.88
N GLY A 506 -33.16 21.20 13.05
CA GLY A 506 -33.96 19.98 13.15
C GLY A 506 -33.17 18.69 12.87
N GLY A 507 -31.84 18.77 12.70
CA GLY A 507 -30.98 17.61 12.49
C GLY A 507 -31.10 16.59 13.64
N PRO A 508 -31.25 15.29 13.34
CA PRO A 508 -31.41 14.26 14.36
C PRO A 508 -30.08 13.96 15.08
N SER A 509 -30.18 13.60 16.35
CA SER A 509 -29.06 13.10 17.15
C SER A 509 -28.56 11.74 16.63
N VAL A 510 -27.26 11.47 16.80
CA VAL A 510 -26.63 10.16 16.51
C VAL A 510 -27.32 9.02 17.28
N VAL A 511 -27.95 9.33 18.42
CA VAL A 511 -28.77 8.42 19.22
C VAL A 511 -30.21 8.95 19.28
N ALA A 512 -31.19 8.13 18.90
CA ALA A 512 -32.59 8.54 18.86
C ALA A 512 -33.22 8.71 20.25
N TYR A 513 -34.19 9.63 20.34
CA TYR A 513 -35.10 9.79 21.49
C TYR A 513 -35.83 8.47 21.78
N PRO A 514 -36.04 8.06 23.05
CA PRO A 514 -35.91 8.84 24.29
C PRO A 514 -34.51 8.88 24.92
N ALA A 515 -33.50 8.27 24.31
CA ALA A 515 -32.13 8.34 24.81
C ALA A 515 -31.45 9.68 24.49
N GLN A 516 -30.43 10.02 25.27
CA GLN A 516 -29.64 11.24 25.16
C GLN A 516 -28.17 10.89 24.96
N LEU A 517 -27.53 11.55 23.98
CA LEU A 517 -26.11 11.40 23.70
C LEU A 517 -25.28 11.99 24.86
N GLU A 518 -24.41 11.17 25.46
CA GLU A 518 -23.46 11.60 26.50
C GLU A 518 -22.12 12.00 25.86
N SER A 519 -21.61 11.18 24.95
CA SER A 519 -20.45 11.49 24.12
C SER A 519 -20.35 10.61 22.88
N SER A 520 -19.63 11.08 21.87
CA SER A 520 -19.31 10.33 20.65
C SER A 520 -17.87 10.64 20.26
N GLY A 521 -17.06 9.61 20.05
CA GLY A 521 -15.64 9.75 19.73
C GLY A 521 -15.09 8.49 19.05
N ALA A 522 -13.77 8.49 18.81
CA ALA A 522 -13.09 7.52 17.94
C ALA A 522 -13.31 6.03 18.26
N THR A 523 -13.63 5.66 19.51
CA THR A 523 -13.83 4.26 19.94
C THR A 523 -15.30 3.89 20.23
N GLY A 524 -16.25 4.81 20.07
CA GLY A 524 -17.67 4.51 20.27
C GLY A 524 -18.57 5.69 20.65
N VAL A 525 -19.81 5.35 21.00
CA VAL A 525 -20.88 6.29 21.36
C VAL A 525 -21.46 5.93 22.73
N ARG A 526 -21.48 6.90 23.65
CA ARG A 526 -22.08 6.82 24.99
C ARG A 526 -23.41 7.55 25.02
N PHE A 527 -24.40 6.96 25.67
CA PHE A 527 -25.74 7.53 25.79
C PHE A 527 -26.50 6.96 26.98
N SER A 528 -27.38 7.74 27.58
CA SER A 528 -28.32 7.26 28.59
C SER A 528 -29.74 7.19 28.06
N SER A 529 -30.48 6.15 28.45
CA SER A 529 -31.93 6.09 28.28
C SER A 529 -32.62 6.16 29.65
N PRO A 530 -33.62 7.04 29.83
CA PRO A 530 -34.40 7.11 31.07
C PRO A 530 -35.41 5.94 31.19
N VAL A 531 -35.61 5.16 30.12
CA VAL A 531 -36.62 4.10 30.02
C VAL A 531 -36.11 2.87 29.27
N ALA A 532 -36.77 1.73 29.46
CA ALA A 532 -36.66 0.60 28.53
C ALA A 532 -37.31 0.97 27.19
N THR A 533 -36.63 0.72 26.07
CA THR A 533 -37.05 1.18 24.73
C THR A 533 -36.25 0.51 23.62
N ASP A 534 -36.80 0.50 22.41
CA ASP A 534 -36.10 0.15 21.17
C ASP A 534 -35.76 1.45 20.42
N LEU A 535 -34.47 1.68 20.09
CA LEU A 535 -34.01 2.92 19.45
C LEU A 535 -32.92 2.67 18.41
N THR A 536 -32.85 3.48 17.36
CA THR A 536 -31.76 3.44 16.37
C THR A 536 -30.60 4.36 16.78
N VAL A 537 -29.39 3.84 16.69
CA VAL A 537 -28.13 4.59 16.77
C VAL A 537 -27.51 4.66 15.38
N ARG A 538 -27.24 5.87 14.89
CA ARG A 538 -26.70 6.16 13.54
C ARG A 538 -25.19 5.92 13.45
N VAL A 539 -24.75 4.78 13.98
CA VAL A 539 -23.45 4.13 13.76
C VAL A 539 -23.68 3.04 12.72
N ARG A 540 -22.74 2.81 11.80
CA ARG A 540 -22.91 1.73 10.81
C ARG A 540 -22.84 0.36 11.49
N TRP A 541 -23.75 -0.54 11.12
CA TRP A 541 -23.73 -1.90 11.65
C TRP A 541 -22.42 -2.62 11.32
N SER A 542 -21.91 -3.38 12.30
CA SER A 542 -20.72 -4.19 12.15
C SER A 542 -20.82 -5.45 13.01
N PRO A 543 -20.33 -6.61 12.53
CA PRO A 543 -20.30 -7.84 13.33
C PRO A 543 -19.40 -7.73 14.58
N TRP A 544 -18.56 -6.70 14.68
CA TRP A 544 -17.62 -6.42 15.77
C TRP A 544 -18.15 -5.45 16.83
N LEU A 545 -19.40 -4.96 16.71
CA LEU A 545 -19.99 -4.09 17.72
C LEU A 545 -20.33 -4.83 19.01
N VAL A 546 -20.19 -4.12 20.13
CA VAL A 546 -20.63 -4.53 21.46
C VAL A 546 -21.34 -3.38 22.15
N LEU A 547 -22.55 -3.64 22.65
CA LEU A 547 -23.22 -2.82 23.64
C LEU A 547 -22.69 -3.19 25.05
N ARG A 548 -22.25 -2.19 25.82
CA ARG A 548 -21.93 -2.30 27.24
C ARG A 548 -22.90 -1.42 28.04
N GLY A 549 -23.49 -1.94 29.11
CA GLY A 549 -24.44 -1.21 29.95
C GLY A 549 -25.26 -2.17 30.83
N PRO A 550 -26.34 -1.71 31.49
CA PRO A 550 -27.17 -2.53 32.36
C PRO A 550 -27.75 -3.79 31.71
N GLU A 551 -28.76 -3.66 30.83
CA GLU A 551 -29.38 -4.79 30.11
C GLU A 551 -29.97 -4.34 28.77
N GLY A 552 -29.55 -4.99 27.68
CA GLY A 552 -30.00 -4.71 26.33
C GLY A 552 -29.23 -5.51 25.27
N CYS A 553 -29.69 -5.45 24.02
CA CYS A 553 -29.07 -6.11 22.88
C CYS A 553 -29.08 -5.22 21.62
N ILE A 554 -28.33 -5.61 20.58
CA ILE A 554 -28.21 -4.88 19.30
C ILE A 554 -28.46 -5.77 18.09
N GLU A 555 -29.03 -5.18 17.04
CA GLU A 555 -29.35 -5.82 15.77
C GLU A 555 -29.14 -4.85 14.59
N PRO A 556 -28.95 -5.35 13.34
CA PRO A 556 -28.86 -4.49 12.17
C PRO A 556 -30.20 -3.82 11.83
N ASP A 557 -30.15 -2.53 11.52
CA ASP A 557 -31.29 -1.69 11.14
C ASP A 557 -31.01 -1.05 9.77
N GLY A 558 -31.11 -1.87 8.73
CA GLY A 558 -30.55 -1.56 7.42
C GLY A 558 -29.03 -1.37 7.51
N THR A 559 -28.57 -0.13 7.32
CA THR A 559 -27.16 0.27 7.49
C THR A 559 -26.80 0.61 8.93
N TRP A 560 -27.79 0.91 9.79
CA TRP A 560 -27.59 1.44 11.14
C TRP A 560 -27.69 0.35 12.22
N VAL A 561 -27.53 0.73 13.48
CA VAL A 561 -27.64 -0.18 14.63
C VAL A 561 -28.95 0.09 15.36
N LYS A 562 -29.85 -0.89 15.44
CA LYS A 562 -30.96 -0.84 16.39
C LYS A 562 -30.51 -1.44 17.73
N VAL A 563 -30.87 -0.74 18.80
CA VAL A 563 -30.53 -1.08 20.18
C VAL A 563 -31.84 -1.30 20.94
N ARG A 564 -31.99 -2.47 21.55
CA ARG A 564 -33.12 -2.82 22.41
C ARG A 564 -32.66 -2.76 23.87
N LEU A 565 -33.25 -1.87 24.66
CA LEU A 565 -32.89 -1.63 26.06
C LEU A 565 -34.00 -2.13 26.98
N THR A 566 -33.70 -3.08 27.87
CA THR A 566 -34.69 -3.60 28.84
C THR A 566 -34.64 -2.86 30.18
N ARG A 567 -33.64 -2.00 30.40
CA ARG A 567 -33.46 -1.21 31.63
C ARG A 567 -32.96 0.21 31.32
N ALA A 568 -33.40 1.17 32.13
CA ALA A 568 -32.86 2.54 32.12
C ALA A 568 -31.39 2.60 32.59
N GLY A 569 -30.64 3.60 32.13
CA GLY A 569 -29.24 3.82 32.50
C GLY A 569 -28.35 4.23 31.32
N SER A 570 -27.05 4.36 31.58
CA SER A 570 -26.03 4.70 30.57
C SER A 570 -25.47 3.46 29.88
N TYR A 571 -25.28 3.57 28.57
CA TYR A 571 -24.81 2.54 27.65
C TYR A 571 -23.63 3.07 26.82
N PHE A 572 -22.78 2.17 26.36
CA PHE A 572 -21.64 2.45 25.47
C PHE A 572 -21.63 1.43 24.33
N LEU A 573 -21.88 1.91 23.11
CA LEU A 573 -21.77 1.15 21.87
C LEU A 573 -20.35 1.33 21.31
N THR A 574 -19.59 0.24 21.21
CA THR A 574 -18.14 0.25 20.93
C THR A 574 -17.71 -0.98 20.12
N GLY A 575 -16.49 -0.99 19.58
CA GLY A 575 -15.93 -2.15 18.88
C GLY A 575 -15.21 -3.13 19.83
N SER A 576 -15.35 -4.44 19.60
CA SER A 576 -14.62 -5.48 20.34
C SER A 576 -14.28 -6.67 19.44
N PHE A 577 -13.02 -7.13 19.49
CA PHE A 577 -12.65 -8.45 18.98
C PHE A 577 -13.09 -9.58 19.92
N ASP A 578 -13.19 -9.32 21.23
CA ASP A 578 -13.66 -10.30 22.21
C ASP A 578 -15.19 -10.42 22.18
N GLN A 579 -15.65 -11.63 21.89
CA GLN A 579 -17.03 -12.12 22.00
C GLN A 579 -18.14 -11.14 21.51
N PRO A 580 -18.02 -10.49 20.34
CA PRO A 580 -18.95 -9.43 19.92
C PRO A 580 -20.41 -9.90 19.78
N TRP A 581 -20.62 -11.18 19.48
CA TRP A 581 -21.95 -11.79 19.42
C TRP A 581 -22.72 -11.78 20.75
N ARG A 582 -22.06 -11.62 21.90
CA ARG A 582 -22.74 -11.60 23.22
C ARG A 582 -23.77 -10.48 23.38
N SER A 583 -23.64 -9.40 22.62
CA SER A 583 -24.56 -8.27 22.69
C SER A 583 -25.71 -8.34 21.67
N ARG A 584 -25.78 -9.40 20.85
CA ARG A 584 -26.79 -9.51 19.79
C ARG A 584 -28.16 -9.93 20.34
N CYS A 585 -29.21 -9.44 19.69
CA CYS A 585 -30.54 -10.01 19.77
C CYS A 585 -30.64 -11.29 18.90
#